data_AF-A0A0C2FR09-F1
#
_entry.id   AF-A0A0C2FR09-F1
#
_cell.length_a   1.000
_cell.length_b   1.000
_cell.length_c   1.000
_cell.angle_alpha   90.00
_cell.angle_beta   90.00
_cell.angle_gamma   90.00
#
_symmetry.space_group_name_H-M   'P 1'
#
loop_
_entity.id
_entity.type
_entity.pdbx_description
1 polymer ?
#
loop_
_entity_poly.entity_id
_entity_poly.type
_entity_poly.pdbx_seq_one_letter_code
_entity_poly.pdbx_strand_id
1 'polypeptide(L)'
;LEHGTLNYYAICALTKGFADLNRYGGIQAINENTMRIAKAAYEMLKQKTHWNGRPAVKIYGWREPAQQGPIVAFNLLRDDGSYTGYSEVEKMAGLFGIDLRTGCFCNSGACQMYLEITNSQLLQYYQEGKECGDTKDVIDGRPTGAVRISFGRQSTIEDVLVLEQMIDYCFLGAQPSVHIDHPLKIEQYSAAISRLIVYPVKSCRGIDLD
;
A
#
# COMPACT_ATOMS: atom_id res chain seq x y z
N LEU A 1 -7.03 -25.38 14.20
CA LEU A 1 -6.66 -25.84 15.55
C LEU A 1 -5.94 -24.68 16.24
N GLU A 2 -6.56 -24.05 17.22
CA GLU A 2 -5.84 -23.12 18.10
C GLU A 2 -5.04 -23.97 19.11
N HIS A 3 -3.71 -23.92 19.01
CA HIS A 3 -2.82 -24.53 19.99
C HIS A 3 -2.48 -23.46 21.04
N GLY A 4 -3.09 -23.54 22.23
CA GLY A 4 -2.81 -22.64 23.36
C GLY A 4 -3.98 -22.49 24.33
N THR A 5 -3.76 -21.77 25.43
CA THR A 5 -4.84 -21.32 26.31
C THR A 5 -5.71 -20.31 25.56
N LEU A 6 -7.01 -20.60 25.43
CA LEU A 6 -7.96 -19.67 24.81
C LEU A 6 -7.93 -18.32 25.51
N ASN A 7 -8.03 -17.24 24.75
CA ASN A 7 -8.12 -15.88 25.32
C ASN A 7 -9.52 -15.63 25.90
N TYR A 8 -9.84 -16.30 27.01
CA TYR A 8 -11.14 -16.17 27.67
C TYR A 8 -11.36 -14.76 28.24
N TYR A 9 -10.30 -13.97 28.49
CA TYR A 9 -10.42 -12.56 28.87
C TYR A 9 -11.00 -11.68 27.74
N ALA A 10 -10.79 -12.05 26.48
CA ALA A 10 -11.34 -11.30 25.34
C ALA A 10 -12.86 -11.36 25.26
N ILE A 11 -13.53 -12.32 25.94
CA ILE A 11 -14.99 -12.38 25.96
C ILE A 11 -15.62 -11.10 26.52
N CYS A 12 -14.96 -10.47 27.49
CA CYS A 12 -15.39 -9.20 28.08
C CYS A 12 -15.34 -8.04 27.06
N ALA A 13 -14.52 -8.15 26.01
CA ALA A 13 -14.45 -7.15 24.94
C ALA A 13 -15.62 -7.27 23.95
N LEU A 14 -16.33 -8.40 23.89
CA LEU A 14 -17.43 -8.62 22.95
C LEU A 14 -18.56 -7.62 23.15
N THR A 15 -18.93 -7.33 24.40
CA THR A 15 -20.00 -6.34 24.69
C THR A 15 -19.65 -4.98 24.11
N LYS A 16 -18.41 -4.52 24.30
CA LYS A 16 -17.93 -3.26 23.72
C LYS A 16 -17.84 -3.34 22.19
N GLY A 17 -17.41 -4.47 21.64
CA GLY A 17 -17.33 -4.71 20.20
C GLY A 17 -18.71 -4.64 19.53
N PHE A 18 -19.73 -5.27 20.08
CA PHE A 18 -21.10 -5.21 19.55
C PHE A 18 -21.72 -3.82 19.71
N ALA A 19 -21.51 -3.16 20.85
CA ALA A 19 -21.95 -1.77 21.04
C ALA A 19 -21.31 -0.83 19.99
N ASP A 20 -20.03 -1.04 19.70
CA ASP A 20 -19.30 -0.28 18.70
C ASP A 20 -19.80 -0.59 17.27
N LEU A 21 -20.04 -1.85 16.90
CA LEU A 21 -20.69 -2.19 15.63
C LEU A 21 -22.05 -1.51 15.47
N ASN A 22 -22.88 -1.55 16.52
CA ASN A 22 -24.19 -0.89 16.53
C ASN A 22 -24.08 0.63 16.40
N ARG A 23 -23.07 1.26 17.01
CA ARG A 23 -22.79 2.69 16.88
C ARG A 23 -22.56 3.12 15.43
N TYR A 24 -22.01 2.24 14.59
CA TYR A 24 -21.81 2.49 13.14
C TYR A 24 -22.97 1.98 12.28
N GLY A 25 -24.14 1.70 12.86
CA GLY A 25 -25.32 1.23 12.13
C GLY A 25 -25.36 -0.27 11.85
N GLY A 26 -24.48 -1.05 12.49
CA GLY A 26 -24.38 -2.50 12.31
C GLY A 26 -23.54 -2.92 11.10
N ILE A 27 -23.37 -4.24 10.94
CA ILE A 27 -22.44 -4.81 9.96
C ILE A 27 -22.78 -4.46 8.51
N GLN A 28 -24.08 -4.34 8.20
CA GLN A 28 -24.55 -4.02 6.86
C GLN A 28 -24.20 -2.57 6.48
N ALA A 29 -24.51 -1.60 7.35
CA ALA A 29 -24.18 -0.19 7.11
C ALA A 29 -22.65 0.01 6.98
N ILE A 30 -21.86 -0.70 7.80
CA ILE A 30 -20.40 -0.69 7.70
C ILE A 30 -19.96 -1.25 6.34
N ASN A 31 -20.51 -2.38 5.90
CA ASN A 31 -20.18 -2.97 4.61
C ASN A 31 -20.51 -2.02 3.45
N GLU A 32 -21.73 -1.46 3.43
CA GLU A 32 -22.17 -0.52 2.40
C GLU A 32 -21.26 0.72 2.33
N ASN A 33 -20.93 1.32 3.48
CA ASN A 33 -20.05 2.49 3.52
C ASN A 33 -18.62 2.15 3.08
N THR A 34 -18.03 1.08 3.59
CA THR A 34 -16.65 0.69 3.25
C THR A 34 -16.52 0.27 1.80
N MET A 35 -17.52 -0.41 1.23
CA MET A 35 -17.56 -0.74 -0.19
C MET A 35 -17.68 0.50 -1.08
N ARG A 36 -18.50 1.48 -0.68
CA ARG A 36 -18.61 2.77 -1.38
C ARG A 36 -17.26 3.50 -1.43
N ILE A 37 -16.55 3.56 -0.30
CA ILE A 37 -15.22 4.19 -0.23
C ILE A 37 -14.20 3.41 -1.06
N ALA A 38 -14.20 2.08 -0.95
CA ALA A 38 -13.30 1.24 -1.72
C ALA A 38 -13.51 1.37 -3.24
N LYS A 39 -14.77 1.51 -3.68
CA LYS A 39 -15.11 1.80 -5.08
C LYS A 39 -14.58 3.16 -5.52
N ALA A 40 -14.70 4.19 -4.67
CA ALA A 40 -14.14 5.51 -4.97
C ALA A 40 -12.61 5.45 -5.13
N ALA A 41 -11.92 4.74 -4.24
CA ALA A 41 -10.47 4.54 -4.34
C ALA A 41 -10.07 3.75 -5.60
N TYR A 42 -10.83 2.72 -5.96
CA TYR A 42 -10.62 1.95 -7.19
C TYR A 42 -10.75 2.84 -8.44
N GLU A 43 -11.82 3.63 -8.55
CA GLU A 43 -12.03 4.52 -9.70
C GLU A 43 -10.98 5.62 -9.76
N MET A 44 -10.58 6.19 -8.62
CA MET A 44 -9.47 7.16 -8.54
C MET A 44 -8.17 6.54 -9.06
N LEU A 45 -7.76 5.38 -8.54
CA LEU A 45 -6.53 4.70 -8.94
C LEU A 45 -6.53 4.34 -10.43
N LYS A 46 -7.67 3.90 -10.96
CA LYS A 46 -7.83 3.53 -12.37
C LYS A 46 -7.63 4.71 -13.32
N GLN A 47 -7.93 5.93 -12.87
CA GLN A 47 -7.80 7.15 -13.67
C GLN A 47 -6.39 7.75 -13.63
N LYS A 48 -5.50 7.28 -12.76
CA LYS A 48 -4.15 7.82 -12.63
C LYS A 48 -3.27 7.45 -13.83
N THR A 49 -2.80 8.49 -14.51
CA THR A 49 -1.89 8.40 -15.66
C THR A 49 -0.71 9.34 -15.47
N HIS A 50 0.43 8.94 -16.03
CA HIS A 50 1.61 9.79 -16.15
C HIS A 50 1.42 10.86 -17.22
N TRP A 51 2.27 11.87 -17.20
CA TRP A 51 2.29 12.97 -18.18
C TRP A 51 2.37 12.49 -19.64
N ASN A 52 2.99 11.32 -19.88
CA ASN A 52 3.14 10.70 -21.19
C ASN A 52 1.93 9.83 -21.60
N GLY A 53 0.84 9.87 -20.84
CA GLY A 53 -0.40 9.13 -21.09
C GLY A 53 -0.36 7.67 -20.65
N ARG A 54 0.76 7.16 -20.13
CA ARG A 54 0.84 5.77 -19.63
C ARG A 54 0.11 5.63 -18.29
N PRO A 55 -0.53 4.48 -18.02
CA PRO A 55 -1.15 4.23 -16.72
C PRO A 55 -0.11 4.21 -15.61
N ALA A 56 -0.41 4.85 -14.48
CA ALA A 56 0.48 4.89 -13.33
C ALA A 56 0.20 3.80 -12.30
N VAL A 57 -0.90 3.05 -12.47
CA VAL A 57 -1.36 2.05 -11.51
C VAL A 57 -1.71 0.76 -12.21
N LYS A 58 -1.25 -0.37 -11.66
CA LYS A 58 -1.70 -1.71 -12.00
C LYS A 58 -2.53 -2.28 -10.87
N ILE A 59 -3.85 -2.41 -11.06
CA ILE A 59 -4.79 -2.93 -10.07
C ILE A 59 -4.96 -4.45 -10.25
N TYR A 60 -5.08 -5.18 -9.14
CA TYR A 60 -5.36 -6.61 -9.10
C TYR A 60 -6.76 -6.86 -8.51
N GLY A 61 -7.60 -7.61 -9.22
CA GLY A 61 -8.97 -7.94 -8.78
C GLY A 61 -10.03 -6.92 -9.22
N TRP A 62 -11.07 -6.73 -8.41
CA TRP A 62 -12.18 -5.78 -8.65
C TRP A 62 -13.04 -5.99 -9.91
N ARG A 63 -12.93 -7.17 -10.55
CA ARG A 63 -13.79 -7.52 -11.71
C ARG A 63 -15.25 -7.74 -11.29
N GLU A 64 -15.46 -8.32 -10.11
CA GLU A 64 -16.77 -8.57 -9.52
C GLU A 64 -16.81 -7.99 -8.10
N PRO A 65 -17.13 -6.69 -7.94
CA PRO A 65 -17.11 -6.04 -6.61
C PRO A 65 -18.03 -6.71 -5.58
N ALA A 66 -19.07 -7.43 -6.01
CA ALA A 66 -19.96 -8.17 -5.12
C ALA A 66 -19.28 -9.38 -4.44
N GLN A 67 -18.20 -9.92 -5.02
CA GLN A 67 -17.46 -11.06 -4.47
C GLN A 67 -16.24 -10.62 -3.65
N GLN A 68 -15.95 -9.32 -3.59
CA GLN A 68 -14.77 -8.76 -2.94
C GLN A 68 -15.17 -7.84 -1.78
N GLY A 69 -14.38 -7.87 -0.70
CA GLY A 69 -14.53 -6.93 0.41
C GLY A 69 -13.99 -5.52 0.08
N PRO A 70 -13.98 -4.59 1.05
CA PRO A 70 -13.58 -3.21 0.86
C PRO A 70 -12.05 -3.03 0.83
N ILE A 71 -11.39 -3.75 -0.08
CA ILE A 71 -9.93 -3.85 -0.21
C ILE A 71 -9.54 -3.58 -1.64
N VAL A 72 -8.57 -2.72 -1.91
CA VAL A 72 -8.01 -2.52 -3.27
C VAL A 72 -6.53 -2.88 -3.25
N ALA A 73 -6.10 -3.81 -4.12
CA ALA A 73 -4.71 -4.21 -4.27
C ALA A 73 -4.13 -3.70 -5.59
N PHE A 74 -2.94 -3.14 -5.56
CA PHE A 74 -2.30 -2.53 -6.74
C PHE A 74 -0.78 -2.41 -6.59
N ASN A 75 -0.10 -2.12 -7.69
CA ASN A 75 1.25 -1.60 -7.70
C ASN A 75 1.28 -0.27 -8.47
N LEU A 76 2.16 0.64 -8.07
CA LEU A 76 2.45 1.85 -8.83
C LEU A 76 3.49 1.55 -9.91
N LEU A 77 3.33 2.20 -11.05
CA LEU A 77 4.23 2.16 -12.19
C LEU A 77 4.91 3.53 -12.31
N ARG A 78 6.16 3.55 -12.76
CA ARG A 78 6.85 4.77 -13.18
C ARG A 78 6.44 5.17 -14.60
N ASP A 79 6.83 6.35 -15.03
CA ASP A 79 6.52 6.88 -16.35
C ASP A 79 7.14 6.05 -17.50
N ASP A 80 8.23 5.34 -17.24
CA ASP A 80 8.83 4.36 -18.16
C ASP A 80 8.10 2.99 -18.18
N GLY A 81 7.15 2.77 -17.28
CA GLY A 81 6.40 1.52 -17.11
C GLY A 81 7.02 0.51 -16.14
N SER A 82 8.17 0.81 -15.54
CA SER A 82 8.77 0.00 -14.49
C SER A 82 7.96 0.05 -13.19
N TYR A 83 8.11 -0.95 -12.31
CA TYR A 83 7.39 -0.97 -11.04
C TYR A 83 8.08 -0.13 -9.97
N THR A 84 7.29 0.65 -9.25
CA THR A 84 7.69 1.26 -7.98
C THR A 84 7.66 0.20 -6.88
N GLY A 85 8.72 0.11 -6.07
CA GLY A 85 8.81 -0.87 -4.99
C GLY A 85 7.77 -0.59 -3.90
N TYR A 86 7.11 -1.61 -3.35
CA TYR A 86 6.05 -1.38 -2.36
C TYR A 86 6.57 -0.80 -1.03
N SER A 87 7.83 -1.01 -0.65
CA SER A 87 8.45 -0.38 0.53
C SER A 87 8.70 1.12 0.31
N GLU A 88 8.93 1.54 -0.93
CA GLU A 88 9.00 2.97 -1.29
C GLU A 88 7.62 3.62 -1.08
N VAL A 89 6.56 2.98 -1.60
CA VAL A 89 5.18 3.44 -1.41
C VAL A 89 4.78 3.48 0.06
N GLU A 90 5.12 2.45 0.84
CA GLU A 90 4.87 2.41 2.29
C GLU A 90 5.51 3.59 3.03
N LYS A 91 6.77 3.88 2.73
CA LYS A 91 7.51 4.99 3.38
C LYS A 91 6.93 6.35 3.01
N MET A 92 6.59 6.56 1.73
CA MET A 92 5.96 7.80 1.29
C MET A 92 4.58 7.98 1.91
N ALA A 93 3.77 6.92 1.94
CA ALA A 93 2.47 6.91 2.61
C ALA A 93 2.59 7.32 4.10
N GLY A 94 3.62 6.83 4.80
CA GLY A 94 3.90 7.21 6.18
C GLY A 94 4.11 8.71 6.39
N LEU A 95 4.71 9.43 5.43
CA LEU A 95 4.89 10.89 5.50
C LEU A 95 3.56 11.66 5.44
N PHE A 96 2.54 11.06 4.83
CA PHE A 96 1.17 11.59 4.74
C PHE A 96 0.26 11.05 5.87
N GLY A 97 0.81 10.29 6.83
CA GLY A 97 0.05 9.68 7.90
C GLY A 97 -0.85 8.53 7.45
N ILE A 98 -0.50 7.86 6.34
CA ILE A 98 -1.24 6.74 5.78
C ILE A 98 -0.52 5.42 6.11
N ASP A 99 -1.22 4.50 6.74
CA ASP A 99 -0.74 3.13 6.97
C ASP A 99 -1.28 2.18 5.89
N LEU A 100 -0.38 1.70 5.03
CA LEU A 100 -0.69 0.74 3.96
C LEU A 100 -0.14 -0.63 4.28
N ARG A 101 -0.82 -1.68 3.80
CA ARG A 101 -0.28 -3.05 3.85
C ARG A 101 0.47 -3.35 2.57
N THR A 102 1.70 -3.84 2.69
CA THR A 102 2.56 -4.14 1.54
C THR A 102 3.10 -5.57 1.57
N GLY A 103 3.59 -6.05 0.43
CA GLY A 103 4.16 -7.37 0.26
C GLY A 103 3.19 -8.40 -0.32
N CYS A 104 3.44 -9.67 -0.02
CA CYS A 104 2.76 -10.82 -0.64
C CYS A 104 1.55 -11.32 0.20
N PHE A 105 1.14 -10.56 1.22
CA PHE A 105 -0.02 -10.77 2.10
C PHE A 105 -0.16 -12.18 2.71
N CYS A 106 0.97 -12.86 2.94
CA CYS A 106 1.01 -14.25 3.39
C CYS A 106 0.21 -15.21 2.47
N ASN A 107 0.03 -14.84 1.21
CA ASN A 107 -0.68 -15.62 0.20
C ASN A 107 0.17 -15.75 -1.07
N SER A 108 1.25 -16.53 -0.95
CA SER A 108 2.23 -16.73 -2.02
C SER A 108 1.59 -17.29 -3.29
N GLY A 109 0.56 -18.13 -3.19
CA GLY A 109 -0.15 -18.66 -4.36
C GLY A 109 -0.88 -17.59 -5.15
N ALA A 110 -1.64 -16.70 -4.49
CA ALA A 110 -2.28 -15.57 -5.16
C ALA A 110 -1.26 -14.59 -5.73
N CYS A 111 -0.19 -14.32 -4.99
CA CYS A 111 0.89 -13.45 -5.39
C CYS A 111 1.61 -13.99 -6.64
N GLN A 112 1.91 -15.29 -6.70
CA GLN A 112 2.43 -15.93 -7.92
C GLN A 112 1.46 -15.81 -9.10
N MET A 113 0.16 -16.04 -8.87
CA MET A 113 -0.85 -15.94 -9.91
C MET A 113 -0.98 -14.51 -10.48
N TYR A 114 -1.12 -13.51 -9.61
CA TYR A 114 -1.35 -12.12 -10.04
C TYR A 114 -0.10 -11.40 -10.53
N LEU A 115 1.08 -11.78 -10.03
CA LEU A 115 2.37 -11.21 -10.43
C LEU A 115 3.08 -12.05 -11.50
N GLU A 116 2.45 -13.16 -11.92
CA GLU A 116 2.95 -14.08 -12.94
C GLU A 116 4.36 -14.61 -12.61
N ILE A 117 4.57 -14.97 -11.35
CA ILE A 117 5.86 -15.50 -10.85
C ILE A 117 5.85 -17.02 -10.99
N THR A 118 6.78 -17.55 -11.76
CA THR A 118 6.93 -19.00 -11.94
C THR A 118 7.53 -19.66 -10.68
N ASN A 119 7.38 -20.98 -10.57
CA ASN A 119 8.00 -21.73 -9.47
C ASN A 119 9.54 -21.64 -9.47
N SER A 120 10.16 -21.57 -10.65
CA SER A 120 11.61 -21.39 -10.77
C SER A 120 12.06 -20.01 -10.29
N GLN A 121 11.32 -18.96 -10.65
CA GLN A 121 11.58 -17.60 -10.17
C GLN A 121 11.37 -17.50 -8.66
N LEU A 122 10.33 -18.12 -8.10
CA LEU A 122 10.11 -18.12 -6.66
C LEU A 122 11.28 -18.79 -5.91
N LEU A 123 11.79 -19.91 -6.42
CA LEU A 123 12.95 -20.58 -5.84
C LEU A 123 14.22 -19.71 -5.96
N GLN A 124 14.42 -19.05 -7.10
CA GLN A 124 15.51 -18.09 -7.30
C GLN A 124 15.41 -16.95 -6.29
N TYR A 125 14.24 -16.33 -6.12
CA TYR A 125 14.02 -15.25 -5.15
C TYR A 125 14.37 -15.71 -3.73
N TYR A 126 13.95 -16.92 -3.35
CA TYR A 126 14.33 -17.51 -2.06
C TYR A 126 15.84 -17.68 -1.91
N GLN A 127 16.54 -18.18 -2.95
CA GLN A 127 18.00 -18.34 -2.95
C GLN A 127 18.75 -17.01 -2.88
N GLU A 128 18.20 -15.97 -3.52
CA GLU A 128 18.69 -14.60 -3.42
C GLU A 128 18.38 -13.96 -2.05
N GLY A 129 17.71 -14.68 -1.15
CA GLY A 129 17.39 -14.25 0.21
C GLY A 129 16.16 -13.36 0.28
N LYS A 130 15.15 -13.60 -0.54
CA LYS A 130 13.81 -13.02 -0.38
C LYS A 130 13.12 -13.65 0.82
N GLU A 131 12.64 -12.81 1.71
CA GLU A 131 11.87 -13.16 2.91
C GLU A 131 10.65 -12.25 3.09
N CYS A 132 9.70 -12.67 3.92
CA CYS A 132 8.62 -11.78 4.32
C CYS A 132 9.19 -10.71 5.24
N GLY A 133 9.04 -9.44 4.88
CA GLY A 133 9.53 -8.35 5.72
C GLY A 133 10.86 -7.73 5.26
N ASP A 134 11.50 -8.23 4.21
CA ASP A 134 12.62 -7.52 3.59
C ASP A 134 12.19 -6.27 2.79
N THR A 135 13.14 -5.66 2.08
CA THR A 135 12.94 -4.54 1.14
C THR A 135 13.24 -4.93 -0.32
N LYS A 136 13.26 -6.23 -0.64
CA LYS A 136 13.50 -6.76 -1.99
C LYS A 136 12.18 -6.81 -2.75
N ASP A 137 11.67 -5.62 -3.06
CA ASP A 137 10.31 -5.44 -3.55
C ASP A 137 10.19 -5.65 -5.05
N VAL A 138 11.28 -5.48 -5.78
CA VAL A 138 11.38 -5.64 -7.24
C VAL A 138 12.64 -6.42 -7.56
N ILE A 139 12.51 -7.54 -8.28
CA ILE A 139 13.61 -8.40 -8.72
C ILE A 139 13.44 -8.60 -10.23
N ASP A 140 14.49 -8.34 -11.02
CA ASP A 140 14.47 -8.40 -12.48
C ASP A 140 13.31 -7.60 -13.11
N GLY A 141 13.02 -6.43 -12.55
CA GLY A 141 11.93 -5.55 -13.00
C GLY A 141 10.52 -6.06 -12.65
N ARG A 142 10.38 -7.16 -11.92
CA ARG A 142 9.10 -7.72 -11.46
C ARG A 142 8.87 -7.45 -9.98
N PRO A 143 7.67 -7.04 -9.57
CA PRO A 143 7.36 -6.88 -8.16
C PRO A 143 7.27 -8.25 -7.48
N THR A 144 7.69 -8.32 -6.22
CA THR A 144 7.60 -9.52 -5.38
C THR A 144 6.37 -9.53 -4.46
N GLY A 145 5.52 -8.51 -4.61
CA GLY A 145 4.35 -8.24 -3.79
C GLY A 145 3.62 -7.00 -4.28
N ALA A 146 2.55 -6.63 -3.58
CA ALA A 146 1.71 -5.49 -3.94
C ALA A 146 1.46 -4.56 -2.75
N VAL A 147 0.83 -3.43 -3.03
CA VAL A 147 0.24 -2.53 -2.04
C VAL A 147 -1.24 -2.87 -1.90
N ARG A 148 -1.77 -2.82 -0.68
CA ARG A 148 -3.18 -3.11 -0.38
C ARG A 148 -3.75 -2.07 0.55
N ILE A 149 -4.81 -1.42 0.08
CA ILE A 149 -5.67 -0.55 0.89
C ILE A 149 -6.78 -1.41 1.48
N SER A 150 -7.12 -1.19 2.74
CA SER A 150 -8.20 -1.91 3.43
C SER A 150 -9.01 -0.89 4.22
N PHE A 151 -10.25 -0.67 3.81
CA PHE A 151 -11.12 0.30 4.47
C PHE A 151 -11.88 -0.35 5.61
N GLY A 152 -11.91 0.33 6.76
CA GLY A 152 -12.60 -0.11 7.97
C GLY A 152 -13.80 0.77 8.29
N ARG A 153 -14.53 0.41 9.36
CA ARG A 153 -15.72 1.16 9.81
C ARG A 153 -15.48 2.66 10.11
N GLN A 154 -14.23 3.06 10.36
CA GLN A 154 -13.84 4.45 10.61
C GLN A 154 -13.32 5.17 9.38
N SER A 155 -13.13 4.45 8.28
CA SER A 155 -12.65 5.07 7.06
C SER A 155 -13.69 6.01 6.48
N THR A 156 -13.18 7.07 5.88
CA THR A 156 -13.95 8.17 5.30
C THR A 156 -13.55 8.40 3.85
N ILE A 157 -14.26 9.28 3.15
CA ILE A 157 -13.88 9.61 1.76
C ILE A 157 -12.60 10.47 1.74
N GLU A 158 -12.38 11.23 2.79
CA GLU A 158 -11.20 12.06 3.01
C GLU A 158 -9.92 11.22 3.02
N ASP A 159 -9.96 9.98 3.53
CA ASP A 159 -8.82 9.06 3.45
C ASP A 159 -8.41 8.77 2.00
N VAL A 160 -9.38 8.69 1.08
CA VAL A 160 -9.12 8.50 -0.36
C VAL A 160 -8.51 9.76 -0.96
N LEU A 161 -8.94 10.95 -0.53
CA LEU A 161 -8.39 12.22 -0.99
C LEU A 161 -6.95 12.43 -0.53
N VAL A 162 -6.62 12.06 0.71
CA VAL A 162 -5.24 12.12 1.22
C VAL A 162 -4.34 11.11 0.49
N LEU A 163 -4.87 9.90 0.22
CA LEU A 163 -4.17 8.91 -0.59
C LEU A 163 -3.91 9.41 -2.02
N GLU A 164 -4.93 10.01 -2.65
CA GLU A 164 -4.83 10.61 -3.97
C GLU A 164 -3.76 11.69 -4.02
N GLN A 165 -3.79 12.62 -3.04
CA GLN A 165 -2.80 13.68 -2.92
C GLN A 165 -1.38 13.12 -2.78
N MET A 166 -1.19 12.08 -1.96
CA MET A 166 0.11 11.42 -1.79
C MET A 166 0.59 10.80 -3.09
N ILE A 167 -0.29 10.08 -3.83
CA ILE A 167 0.06 9.49 -5.12
C ILE A 167 0.47 10.56 -6.12
N ASP A 168 -0.33 11.62 -6.23
CA ASP A 168 -0.11 12.69 -7.18
C ASP A 168 1.20 13.43 -6.88
N TYR A 169 1.46 13.75 -5.61
CA TYR A 169 2.64 14.49 -5.21
C TYR A 169 3.93 13.67 -5.27
N CYS A 170 3.89 12.41 -4.82
CA CYS A 170 5.10 11.59 -4.70
C CYS A 170 5.45 10.82 -5.97
N PHE A 171 4.47 10.46 -6.80
CA PHE A 171 4.67 9.51 -7.90
C PHE A 171 4.25 10.03 -9.28
N LEU A 172 3.35 11.01 -9.35
CA LEU A 172 2.89 11.59 -10.63
C LEU A 172 3.38 13.02 -10.87
N GLY A 173 3.91 13.67 -9.83
CA GLY A 173 4.48 15.00 -9.89
C GLY A 173 5.76 15.03 -10.71
N ALA A 174 5.64 15.01 -12.03
CA ALA A 174 6.77 15.20 -12.92
C ALA A 174 6.91 16.69 -13.25
N GLN A 175 7.99 17.32 -12.77
CA GLN A 175 8.78 18.04 -13.76
C GLN A 175 9.57 17.00 -14.55
N PRO A 176 9.72 17.16 -15.88
CA PRO A 176 10.66 16.34 -16.62
C PRO A 176 12.00 16.39 -15.90
N SER A 177 12.67 15.23 -15.79
CA SER A 177 14.08 15.21 -15.45
C SER A 177 14.76 16.19 -16.40
N VAL A 178 15.24 17.30 -15.86
CA VAL A 178 16.15 18.17 -16.60
C VAL A 178 17.28 17.24 -17.01
N HIS A 179 17.53 17.13 -18.31
CA HIS A 179 18.64 16.33 -18.81
C HIS A 179 19.92 16.98 -18.28
N ILE A 180 20.40 16.48 -17.15
CA ILE A 180 21.63 16.94 -16.52
C ILE A 180 22.74 16.14 -17.20
N ASP A 181 23.20 16.63 -18.36
CA ASP A 181 24.26 15.98 -19.15
C ASP A 181 25.62 15.99 -18.43
N HIS A 182 25.73 16.73 -17.33
CA HIS A 182 26.93 16.84 -16.51
C HIS A 182 26.51 16.94 -15.04
N PRO A 183 27.15 16.24 -14.09
CA PRO A 183 26.83 16.38 -12.68
C PRO A 183 26.84 17.86 -12.29
N LEU A 184 25.70 18.38 -11.85
CA LEU A 184 25.60 19.74 -11.34
C LEU A 184 26.60 19.85 -10.19
N LYS A 185 27.59 20.73 -10.37
CA LYS A 185 28.57 21.02 -9.33
C LYS A 185 27.83 21.81 -8.25
N ILE A 186 27.31 21.11 -7.25
CA ILE A 186 26.69 21.73 -6.08
C ILE A 186 27.82 22.33 -5.24
N GLU A 187 28.15 23.59 -5.49
CA GLU A 187 29.23 24.27 -4.77
C GLU A 187 28.82 24.66 -3.35
N GLN A 188 27.53 24.94 -3.15
CA GLN A 188 26.93 25.21 -1.84
C GLN A 188 25.52 24.61 -1.80
N TYR A 189 25.31 23.76 -0.80
CA TYR A 189 24.01 23.22 -0.44
C TYR A 189 23.80 23.53 1.05
N SER A 190 22.61 24.03 1.39
CA SER A 190 22.12 24.00 2.75
C SER A 190 20.77 23.29 2.73
N ALA A 191 20.72 22.03 3.15
CA ALA A 191 19.47 21.48 3.62
C ALA A 191 19.48 21.44 5.15
N ALA A 192 18.34 21.83 5.70
CA ALA A 192 18.00 21.50 7.07
C ALA A 192 17.16 20.21 7.02
N ILE A 193 17.48 19.27 7.90
CA ILE A 193 16.57 18.17 8.18
C ILE A 193 15.35 18.79 8.86
N SER A 194 14.19 18.73 8.21
CA SER A 194 12.95 19.26 8.77
C SER A 194 12.33 18.31 9.79
N ARG A 195 12.36 17.00 9.50
CA ARG A 195 11.85 15.91 10.34
C ARG A 195 12.63 14.63 10.11
N LEU A 196 12.83 13.86 11.17
CA LEU A 196 13.41 12.52 11.13
C LEU A 196 12.42 11.53 11.74
N ILE A 197 12.07 10.48 11.01
CA ILE A 197 11.05 9.50 11.44
C ILE A 197 11.69 8.11 11.53
N VAL A 198 11.52 7.46 12.68
CA VAL A 198 12.00 6.09 12.93
C VAL A 198 10.83 5.12 12.98
N TYR A 199 10.98 3.97 12.33
CA TYR A 199 10.00 2.89 12.29
C TYR A 199 10.51 1.70 13.11
N PRO A 200 10.31 1.68 14.43
CA PRO A 200 10.85 0.62 15.29
C PRO A 200 10.17 -0.74 15.04
N VAL A 201 8.95 -0.72 14.53
CA VAL A 201 8.19 -1.90 14.12
C VAL A 201 7.79 -1.74 12.66
N LYS A 202 8.10 -2.75 11.85
CA LYS A 202 7.78 -2.75 10.41
C LYS A 202 6.27 -2.64 10.18
N SER A 203 5.87 -1.84 9.19
CA SER A 203 4.46 -1.64 8.80
C SER A 203 3.56 -1.10 9.91
N CYS A 204 4.15 -0.37 10.85
CA CYS A 204 3.47 0.41 11.88
C CYS A 204 3.82 1.89 11.70
N ARG A 205 3.02 2.76 12.31
CA ARG A 205 3.26 4.20 12.33
C ARG A 205 4.66 4.53 12.86
N GLY A 206 5.37 5.40 12.12
CA GLY A 206 6.68 5.91 12.52
C GLY A 206 6.60 6.92 13.68
N ILE A 207 7.72 7.09 14.37
CA ILE A 207 7.90 8.00 15.50
C ILE A 207 8.82 9.14 15.04
N ASP A 208 8.37 10.39 15.21
CA ASP A 208 9.23 11.56 15.00
C ASP A 208 10.32 11.60 16.07
N LEU A 209 11.57 11.80 15.64
CA LEU A 209 12.69 12.11 16.51
C LEU A 209 12.81 13.64 16.63
N ASP A 210 12.74 14.13 17.86
CA ASP A 210 12.98 15.52 18.23
C ASP A 210 14.44 15.96 17.99
#